data_AF-A0A6A4K8L2-F1
#
_entry.id   AF-A0A6A4K8L2-F1
#
_cell.length_a   1.000
_cell.length_b   1.000
_cell.length_c   1.000
_cell.angle_alpha   90.00
_cell.angle_beta   90.00
_cell.angle_gamma   90.00
#
_symmetry.space_group_name_H-M   'P 1'
#
loop_
_entity.id
_entity.type
_entity.pdbx_description
1 polymer ?
#
loop_
_entity_poly.entity_id
_entity_poly.type
_entity_poly.pdbx_seq_one_letter_code
_entity_poly.pdbx_strand_id
1 'polypeptide(L)' 'MASPTDREDPELAKQWAQNKEAIMLRLEENDANLKRQYQEQLEIINSSSGDEKESAQQKADSLKEEIVKSELVISKLMNA' A
#
# COMPACT_ATOMS: atom_id res chain seq x y z
N MET A 1 -21.47 -37.15 -20.85
CA MET A 1 -21.74 -36.36 -19.63
C MET A 1 -20.72 -35.24 -19.64
N ALA A 2 -21.12 -33.99 -19.91
CA ALA A 2 -20.20 -32.86 -19.91
C ALA A 2 -19.83 -32.53 -18.46
N SER A 3 -18.54 -32.40 -18.16
CA SER A 3 -18.06 -31.99 -16.84
C SER A 3 -18.67 -30.62 -16.48
N PRO A 4 -19.23 -30.41 -15.27
CA PRO A 4 -19.94 -29.17 -14.93
C PRO A 4 -19.01 -27.98 -14.62
N THR A 5 -17.70 -28.10 -14.88
CA THR A 5 -16.69 -27.20 -14.28
C THR A 5 -16.22 -26.05 -15.18
N ASP A 6 -16.67 -25.95 -16.44
CA ASP A 6 -16.18 -24.94 -17.40
C ASP A 6 -17.21 -23.86 -17.74
N ARG A 7 -17.87 -23.28 -16.74
CA ARG A 7 -18.52 -21.98 -16.91
C ARG A 7 -17.97 -21.04 -15.87
N GLU A 8 -16.96 -20.27 -16.26
CA GLU A 8 -16.64 -19.01 -15.57
C GLU A 8 -17.95 -18.25 -15.41
N ASP A 9 -18.40 -18.10 -14.16
CA ASP A 9 -19.58 -17.31 -13.86
C ASP A 9 -19.20 -15.84 -14.10
N PRO A 10 -19.74 -15.19 -15.15
CA PRO A 10 -19.37 -13.83 -15.49
C PRO A 10 -19.74 -12.83 -14.38
N GLU A 11 -20.73 -13.16 -13.53
CA GLU A 11 -21.10 -12.35 -12.38
C GLU A 11 -20.06 -12.47 -11.26
N LEU A 12 -19.52 -13.67 -11.01
CA LEU A 12 -18.41 -13.86 -10.07
C LEU A 12 -17.14 -13.14 -10.55
N ALA A 13 -16.83 -13.21 -11.86
CA ALA A 13 -15.69 -12.50 -12.42
C ALA A 13 -15.83 -10.98 -12.27
N LYS A 14 -17.04 -10.45 -12.49
CA LYS A 14 -17.34 -9.02 -12.30
C LYS A 14 -17.22 -8.58 -10.84
N GLN A 15 -17.76 -9.36 -9.90
CA GLN A 15 -17.63 -9.07 -8.46
C GLN A 15 -16.17 -9.12 -8.01
N TRP A 16 -15.38 -10.06 -8.53
CA TRP A 16 -13.94 -10.11 -8.27
C TRP A 16 -13.20 -8.88 -8.78
N ALA A 17 -13.49 -8.44 -10.00
CA ALA A 17 -12.88 -7.23 -10.56
C ALA A 17 -13.20 -5.99 -9.72
N GLN A 18 -14.46 -5.80 -9.32
CA GLN A 18 -14.89 -4.68 -8.47
C GLN A 18 -14.20 -4.70 -7.09
N ASN A 19 -14.11 -5.88 -6.47
CA ASN A 19 -13.41 -6.02 -5.19
C ASN A 19 -11.92 -5.74 -5.34
N LYS A 20 -11.29 -6.20 -6.43
CA LYS A 20 -9.88 -5.94 -6.72
C LYS A 20 -9.62 -4.44 -6.86
N GLU A 21 -10.45 -3.71 -7.60
CA GLU A 21 -10.36 -2.24 -7.72
C GLU A 21 -10.51 -1.54 -6.37
N ALA A 22 -11.51 -1.93 -5.56
CA ALA A 22 -11.72 -1.33 -4.24
C ALA A 22 -10.55 -1.56 -3.27
N ILE A 23 -9.95 -2.76 -3.30
CA ILE A 23 -8.75 -3.07 -2.52
C ILE A 23 -7.56 -2.26 -3.03
N MET A 24 -7.39 -2.19 -4.35
CA MET A 24 -6.29 -1.45 -4.98
C MET A 24 -6.32 0.03 -4.59
N LEU A 25 -7.49 0.66 -4.67
CA LEU A 25 -7.68 2.07 -4.32
C LEU A 25 -7.33 2.35 -2.85
N ARG A 26 -7.75 1.48 -1.93
CA ARG A 26 -7.39 1.61 -0.50
C ARG A 26 -5.89 1.44 -0.25
N LEU A 27 -5.22 0.56 -0.99
CA LEU A 27 -3.78 0.37 -0.88
C LEU A 27 -3.03 1.60 -1.38
N GLU A 28 -3.45 2.18 -2.51
CA GLU A 28 -2.87 3.42 -3.05
C GLU A 28 -3.06 4.61 -2.10
N GLU A 29 -4.26 4.76 -1.52
CA GLU A 29 -4.52 5.78 -0.51
C GLU A 29 -3.63 5.60 0.73
N ASN A 30 -3.43 4.36 1.17
CA ASN A 30 -2.55 4.06 2.30
C ASN A 30 -1.09 4.38 1.99
N ASP A 31 -0.59 3.98 0.82
CA ASP A 31 0.77 4.29 0.35
C ASP A 31 1.01 5.80 0.26
N ALA A 32 0.06 6.55 -0.31
CA ALA A 32 0.14 8.01 -0.36
C ALA A 32 0.20 8.64 1.04
N ASN A 33 -0.59 8.13 1.99
CA ASN A 33 -0.56 8.62 3.36
C ASN A 33 0.74 8.26 4.10
N LEU A 34 1.32 7.08 3.85
CA LEU A 34 2.64 6.71 4.39
C LEU A 34 3.74 7.64 3.85
N LYS A 35 3.72 7.91 2.53
CA LYS A 35 4.66 8.84 1.88
C LYS A 35 4.55 10.26 2.43
N ARG A 36 3.33 10.74 2.69
CA ARG A 36 3.10 12.03 3.33
C ARG A 36 3.68 12.08 4.74
N GLN A 37 3.40 11.09 5.58
CA GLN A 37 3.96 11.02 6.94
C GLN A 37 5.49 10.94 6.93
N TYR A 38 6.07 10.22 5.96
CA TYR A 38 7.51 10.16 5.79
C TYR A 38 8.11 11.52 5.47
N GLN A 39 7.49 12.28 4.55
CA GLN A 39 7.90 13.66 4.24
C GLN A 39 7.82 14.58 5.46
N GLU A 40 6.75 14.47 6.27
CA GLU A 40 6.63 15.23 7.52
C GLU A 40 7.77 14.91 8.50
N GLN A 41 8.19 13.65 8.61
CA GLN A 41 9.36 13.30 9.44
C GLN A 41 10.66 13.87 8.88
N LEU A 42 10.84 13.89 7.55
CA LEU A 42 12.01 14.52 6.92
C LEU A 42 12.08 16.03 7.20
N GLU A 43 10.94 16.72 7.22
CA GLU A 43 10.87 18.13 7.60
C GLU A 43 11.31 18.36 9.05
N ILE A 44 10.87 17.50 9.97
CA ILE A 44 11.30 17.53 11.38
C ILE A 44 12.80 17.26 11.49
N ILE A 45 13.33 16.25 10.79
CA ILE A 45 14.78 15.94 10.79
C ILE A 45 15.63 17.13 10.32
N ASN A 46 15.11 17.91 9.36
CA ASN A 46 15.79 19.08 8.81
C ASN A 46 15.68 20.33 9.70
N SER A 47 14.64 20.43 10.54
CA SER A 47 14.34 21.62 11.35
C SER A 47 14.62 21.46 12.85
N SER A 48 14.77 20.22 13.33
CA SER A 48 15.00 19.88 14.73
C SER A 48 16.42 19.40 15.02
N SER A 49 16.76 19.27 16.30
CA SER A 49 18.07 18.78 16.77
C SER A 49 17.93 17.93 18.03
N GLY A 50 18.98 17.19 18.40
CA GLY A 50 18.98 16.32 19.57
C GLY A 50 17.93 15.21 19.48
N ASP A 51 17.30 14.89 20.61
CA ASP A 51 16.36 13.78 20.77
C ASP A 51 15.17 13.84 19.81
N GLU A 52 14.69 15.05 19.46
CA GLU A 52 13.58 15.20 18.52
C GLU A 52 13.97 14.76 17.11
N LYS A 53 15.18 15.13 16.67
CA LYS A 53 15.73 14.69 15.38
C LYS A 53 15.96 13.18 15.37
N GLU A 54 16.47 12.61 16.45
CA GLU A 54 16.69 11.17 16.56
C GLU A 54 15.36 10.39 16.53
N SER A 55 14.35 10.87 17.26
CA SER A 55 13.00 10.28 17.22
C SER A 55 12.37 10.36 15.83
N ALA A 56 12.49 11.49 15.15
CA ALA A 56 11.99 11.66 13.80
C ALA A 56 12.73 10.75 12.79
N GLN A 57 14.04 10.57 12.95
CA GLN A 57 14.83 9.64 12.14
C GLN A 57 14.34 8.19 12.29
N GLN A 58 14.13 7.72 13.53
CA GLN A 58 13.63 6.36 13.77
C GLN A 58 12.24 6.13 13.17
N LYS A 59 11.37 7.13 13.26
CA LYS A 59 10.04 7.10 12.61
C LYS A 59 10.15 7.09 11.09
N ALA A 60 11.04 7.92 10.52
CA ALA A 60 11.28 7.96 9.09
C ALA A 60 11.79 6.61 8.56
N ASP A 61 12.72 5.97 9.28
CA ASP A 61 13.25 4.65 8.91
C ASP A 61 12.15 3.57 8.94
N SER A 62 11.30 3.59 9.97
CA SER A 62 10.15 2.68 10.07
C SER A 62 9.14 2.88 8.93
N LEU A 63 8.79 4.14 8.64
CA LEU A 63 7.88 4.49 7.54
C LEU A 63 8.45 4.08 6.18
N LYS A 64 9.76 4.19 5.99
CA LYS A 64 10.43 3.76 4.75
C LYS A 64 10.25 2.26 4.52
N GLU A 65 10.38 1.44 5.56
CA GLU A 65 10.13 0.00 5.44
C GLU A 65 8.66 -0.30 5.11
N GLU A 66 7.72 0.41 5.73
CA GLU A 66 6.28 0.25 5.46
C GLU A 66 5.91 0.64 4.03
N ILE A 67 6.47 1.73 3.51
CA ILE A 67 6.28 2.15 2.11
C ILE A 67 6.76 1.04 1.16
N VAL A 68 7.97 0.51 1.35
CA VAL A 68 8.48 -0.57 0.50
C VAL A 68 7.58 -1.81 0.54
N LYS A 69 7.04 -2.15 1.72
CA LYS A 69 6.08 -3.26 1.86
C LYS A 69 4.77 -2.95 1.11
N SER A 70 4.26 -1.73 1.23
CA SER A 70 3.03 -1.29 0.55
C SER A 70 3.18 -1.37 -0.97
N GLU A 71 4.26 -0.78 -1.50
CA GLU A 71 4.57 -0.79 -2.94
C GLU A 71 4.71 -2.23 -3.48
N LEU A 72 5.30 -3.14 -2.70
CA LEU A 72 5.40 -4.55 -3.08
C LEU A 72 4.03 -5.23 -3.14
N VAL A 73 3.14 -4.97 -2.17
CA VAL A 73 1.78 -5.54 -2.15
C VAL A 73 0.96 -5.02 -3.34
N ILE A 74 1.02 -3.70 -3.57
CA ILE A 74 0.41 -3.04 -4.73
C ILE A 74 0.90 -3.69 -6.03
N SER A 75 2.22 -3.81 -6.20
CA SER A 75 2.81 -4.42 -7.40
C SER A 75 2.36 -5.86 -7.61
N LYS A 76 2.28 -6.67 -6.54
CA LYS A 76 1.78 -8.04 -6.62
C LYS A 76 0.31 -8.10 -7.03
N LEU A 77 -0.54 -7.20 -6.50
CA LEU A 77 -1.95 -7.17 -6.82
C LEU A 77 -2.22 -6.70 -8.25
N MET A 78 -1.43 -5.74 -8.75
CA MET A 78 -1.51 -5.29 -10.15
C MET A 78 -1.12 -6.40 -11.13
N ASN A 79 -0.13 -7.22 -10.78
CA ASN A 79 0.40 -8.30 -11.64
C ASN A 79 -0.29 -9.66 -11.43
N ALA A 80 -1.26 -9.76 -10.52
CA ALA A 80 -2.06 -10.98 -10.26
C ALA A 80 -3.32 -11.01 -11.13
#